data_AF-A0A5K1GMZ3-F1
#
_entry.id   AF-A0A5K1GMZ3-F1
#
_cell.length_a   1.000
_cell.length_b   1.000
_cell.length_c   1.000
_cell.angle_alpha   90.00
_cell.angle_beta   90.00
_cell.angle_gamma   90.00
#
_symmetry.space_group_name_H-M   'P 1'
#
loop_
_entity.id
_entity.type
_entity.pdbx_description
1 polymer ?
#
loop_
_entity_poly.entity_id
_entity_poly.type
_entity_poly.pdbx_seq_one_letter_code
_entity_poly.pdbx_strand_id
1 'polypeptide(L)' 'MEPFSAMVPFPLLVEPVELTYRPCTIPYRFPSDDPRKATATELEWIEVFRRSIPSF' A
#
# COMPACT_ATOMS: atom_id res chain seq x y z
N MET A 1 16.85 -20.38 4.30
CA MET A 1 16.79 -18.91 4.40
C MET A 1 17.40 -18.40 3.13
N GLU A 2 16.58 -17.84 2.23
CA GLU A 2 17.09 -17.24 1.00
C GLU A 2 18.14 -16.16 1.38
N PRO A 3 19.29 -16.09 0.71
CA PRO A 3 20.29 -15.06 1.00
C PRO A 3 19.69 -13.67 0.72
N PHE A 4 20.07 -12.68 1.53
CA PHE A 4 19.66 -11.28 1.37
C PHE A 4 20.15 -10.73 0.02
N SER A 5 19.32 -10.82 -1.02
CA SER A 5 19.53 -10.11 -2.28
C SER A 5 18.99 -8.69 -2.15
N ALA A 6 19.67 -7.72 -2.76
CA ALA A 6 19.16 -6.36 -2.85
C ALA A 6 17.86 -6.33 -3.69
N MET A 7 16.89 -5.53 -3.25
CA MET A 7 15.67 -5.30 -4.04
C MET A 7 16.02 -4.43 -5.26
N VAL A 8 15.52 -4.82 -6.43
CA VAL A 8 15.64 -4.04 -7.68
C VAL A 8 14.24 -3.86 -8.30
N PRO A 9 14.00 -2.80 -9.10
CA PRO A 9 12.74 -2.64 -9.82
C PRO A 9 12.47 -3.84 -10.73
N PHE A 10 11.20 -4.20 -10.87
CA PHE A 10 10.81 -5.26 -11.80
C PHE A 10 11.11 -4.81 -13.25
N PRO A 11 11.82 -5.61 -14.07
CA PRO A 11 12.34 -5.15 -15.37
C PRO A 11 11.29 -4.70 -16.41
N LEU A 12 10.02 -5.06 -16.21
CA LEU A 12 8.93 -4.68 -17.12
C LEU A 12 8.13 -3.46 -16.63
N LEU A 13 8.55 -2.81 -15.53
CA LEU A 13 7.95 -1.54 -15.12
C LEU A 13 8.35 -0.44 -16.09
N VAL A 14 7.38 0.41 -16.44
CA VAL A 14 7.62 1.56 -17.33
C VAL A 14 8.40 2.63 -16.58
N GLU A 15 9.56 3.02 -17.11
CA GLU A 15 10.38 4.09 -16.53
C GLU A 15 9.80 5.50 -16.82
N PRO A 16 10.00 6.49 -15.91
CA PRO A 16 10.61 6.35 -14.58
C PRO A 16 9.61 5.77 -13.56
N VAL A 17 10.02 4.72 -12.86
CA VAL A 17 9.17 3.92 -11.96
C VAL A 17 8.57 4.79 -10.84
N GLU A 18 9.31 5.80 -10.37
CA GLU A 18 8.93 6.71 -9.30
C GLU A 18 7.70 7.58 -9.63
N LEU A 19 7.42 7.78 -10.92
CA LEU A 19 6.29 8.60 -11.39
C LEU A 19 5.12 7.77 -11.88
N THR A 20 5.36 6.54 -12.33
CA THR A 20 4.38 5.73 -13.06
C THR A 20 3.84 4.57 -12.24
N TYR A 21 4.65 3.99 -11.36
CA TYR A 21 4.30 2.78 -10.63
C TYR A 21 3.79 3.08 -9.22
N ARG A 22 2.50 2.81 -9.01
CA ARG A 22 1.87 2.82 -7.69
C ARG A 22 1.36 1.41 -7.37
N PRO A 23 2.02 0.65 -6.47
CA PRO A 23 1.68 -0.76 -6.25
C PRO A 23 0.30 -0.97 -5.61
N CYS A 24 -0.16 -0.04 -4.78
CA CYS A 24 -1.48 -0.13 -4.15
C CYS A 24 -2.57 0.31 -5.13
N THR A 25 -3.41 -0.63 -5.56
CA THR A 25 -4.55 -0.37 -6.47
C THR A 25 -5.60 0.56 -5.85
N ILE A 26 -5.88 0.41 -4.55
CA ILE A 26 -6.95 1.15 -3.88
C ILE A 26 -6.34 2.30 -3.09
N PRO A 27 -6.68 3.57 -3.40
CA PRO A 27 -6.27 4.70 -2.59
C PRO A 27 -7.14 4.78 -1.33
N TYR A 28 -6.51 4.85 -0.16
CA TYR A 28 -7.24 5.07 1.09
C TYR A 28 -7.48 6.55 1.38
N ARG A 29 -6.68 7.43 0.77
CA ARG A 29 -6.68 8.87 1.00
C ARG A 29 -6.32 9.64 -0.28
N PHE A 30 -6.91 10.81 -0.43
CA PHE A 30 -6.57 11.83 -1.41
C PHE A 30 -5.87 13.03 -0.75
N PRO A 31 -5.09 13.83 -1.52
CA PRO A 31 -4.40 15.01 -0.97
C PRO A 31 -5.32 16.06 -0.32
N SER A 32 -6.60 16.08 -0.68
CA SER A 32 -7.60 17.01 -0.15
C SER A 32 -8.21 16.58 1.19
N ASP A 33 -7.99 15.35 1.64
CA ASP A 33 -8.59 14.84 2.88
C ASP A 33 -7.96 15.50 4.12
N ASP A 34 -8.72 15.61 5.21
CA ASP A 34 -8.23 16.17 6.48
C ASP A 34 -7.09 15.30 7.02
N PRO A 35 -5.85 15.82 7.12
CA PRO A 35 -4.70 15.03 7.53
C PRO A 35 -4.78 14.56 8.99
N ARG A 36 -5.66 15.17 9.80
CA ARG A 36 -5.83 14.87 11.23
C ARG A 36 -6.95 13.87 11.52
N LYS A 37 -7.67 13.40 10.50
CA LYS A 37 -8.76 12.43 10.65
C LYS A 37 -8.52 11.22 9.73
N ALA A 38 -8.97 10.06 10.20
CA ALA A 38 -8.99 8.87 9.36
C ALA A 38 -10.14 8.99 8.34
N THR A 39 -9.90 8.58 7.10
CA THR A 39 -10.94 8.48 6.08
C THR A 39 -11.80 7.23 6.32
N ALA A 40 -12.97 7.16 5.68
CA ALA A 40 -13.80 5.97 5.74
C ALA A 40 -13.06 4.73 5.20
N THR A 41 -12.40 4.86 4.05
CA THR A 41 -11.63 3.78 3.43
C THR A 41 -10.48 3.29 4.31
N GLU A 42 -9.78 4.20 5.00
CA GLU A 42 -8.73 3.80 5.95
C GLU A 42 -9.29 2.96 7.09
N LEU A 43 -10.41 3.36 7.67
CA LEU A 43 -11.07 2.63 8.76
C LEU A 43 -11.56 1.25 8.30
N GLU A 44 -12.12 1.16 7.10
CA GLU A 44 -12.57 -0.12 6.51
C GLU A 44 -11.40 -1.09 6.31
N TRP A 45 -10.27 -0.63 5.75
CA TRP A 45 -9.10 -1.48 5.57
C TRP A 45 -8.45 -1.88 6.90
N ILE A 46 -8.36 -0.96 7.87
CA ILE A 46 -7.91 -1.31 9.23
C ILE A 46 -8.79 -2.41 9.83
N GLU A 47 -10.10 -2.32 9.66
CA GLU A 47 -11.03 -3.32 10.14
C GLU A 47 -10.84 -4.68 9.46
N VAL A 48 -10.55 -4.71 8.14
CA VAL A 48 -10.22 -5.97 7.43
C VAL A 48 -9.03 -6.67 8.07
N PHE A 49 -7.92 -5.95 8.31
CA PHE A 49 -6.74 -6.53 8.97
C PHE A 49 -7.01 -6.89 10.44
N ARG A 50 -7.83 -6.09 11.15
CA ARG A 50 -8.21 -6.42 12.52
C ARG A 50 -9.01 -7.72 12.60
N ARG A 51 -9.87 -7.99 11.61
CA ARG A 51 -10.66 -9.22 11.53
C ARG A 51 -9.84 -10.46 11.23
N SER A 52 -8.66 -10.34 10.64
CA SER A 52 -7.78 -11.50 10.42
C SER A 52 -7.05 -11.94 11.69
N ILE A 53 -6.96 -11.10 12.73
CA ILE A 53 -6.21 -11.39 13.97
C ILE A 53 -6.55 -12.77 14.58
N PRO A 54 -7.81 -13.20 14.74
CA PRO A 54 -8.11 -14.49 15.36
C PRO A 54 -7.67 -15.71 14.55
N SER A 55 -7.39 -15.55 13.25
CA SER A 55 -7.02 -16.64 12.34
C SER A 55 -5.51 -16.82 12.13
N PHE A 56 -4.71 -15.85 12.56
CA PHE A 56 -3.24 -15.86 12.47
C PHE A 56 -2.63 -16.12 13.86
#